data_AF-A0A182K8H2-F1
#
_entry.id   AF-A0A182K8H2-F1
#
_cell.length_a   1.000
_cell.length_b   1.000
_cell.length_c   1.000
_cell.angle_alpha   90.00
_cell.angle_beta   90.00
_cell.angle_gamma   90.00
#
_symmetry.space_group_name_H-M   'P 1'
#
loop_
_entity.id
_entity.type
_entity.pdbx_description
1 polymer ?
#
loop_
_entity_poly.entity_id
_entity_poly.type
_entity_poly.pdbx_seq_one_letter_code
_entity_poly.pdbx_strand_id
1 'polypeptide(L)'
;MPEAALPIVNTLRLRPFTKENILYYYFPLKGMLSYAALSVNVMNPSIAIKLLPKRDVTNFLLIHTVLGTTLFMYSRPHLKAVPTNKRAAYSICGSVLFSFGSVLVWAIIRSAVPRNQGLATVLGLSSGLLMAKLGYDYMDNNDSLAVARKN
;
A
#
# COMPACT_ATOMS: atom_id res chain seq x y z
N MET A 1 24.01 -17.49 29.09
CA MET A 1 24.05 -16.84 27.76
C MET A 1 23.69 -17.91 26.72
N PRO A 2 22.95 -17.59 25.65
CA PRO A 2 21.58 -17.07 25.53
C PRO A 2 20.67 -18.18 24.90
N GLU A 3 19.34 -18.10 24.84
CA GLU A 3 18.62 -17.48 23.72
C GLU A 3 17.14 -17.33 24.09
N ALA A 4 16.78 -16.15 24.59
CA ALA A 4 15.41 -15.73 24.75
C ALA A 4 14.81 -15.44 23.37
N ALA A 5 14.37 -16.48 22.66
CA ALA A 5 13.58 -16.34 21.44
C ALA A 5 12.13 -15.96 21.79
N LEU A 6 11.99 -14.66 22.06
CA LEU A 6 10.82 -13.77 22.03
C LEU A 6 9.43 -14.40 21.72
N PRO A 7 8.45 -14.27 22.64
CA PRO A 7 7.04 -14.70 22.46
C PRO A 7 6.24 -13.86 21.45
N ILE A 8 6.90 -13.00 20.67
CA ILE A 8 6.28 -12.06 19.73
C ILE A 8 5.74 -12.78 18.49
N VAL A 9 6.32 -13.92 18.12
CA VAL A 9 5.92 -14.69 16.92
C VAL A 9 4.51 -15.26 17.05
N ASN A 10 4.08 -15.68 18.24
CA ASN A 10 2.74 -16.24 18.46
C ASN A 10 1.60 -15.19 18.42
N THR A 11 1.94 -13.89 18.43
CA THR A 11 0.94 -12.82 18.31
C THR A 11 0.71 -12.41 16.85
N LEU A 12 1.68 -12.69 15.94
CA LEU A 12 1.48 -12.54 14.50
C LEU A 12 0.94 -13.85 13.93
N ARG A 13 -0.39 -13.96 13.84
CA ARG A 13 -1.11 -15.05 13.17
C ARG A 13 -0.88 -15.00 11.64
N LEU A 14 0.37 -15.22 11.20
CA LEU A 14 0.77 -15.24 9.80
C LEU A 14 0.01 -16.35 9.06
N ARG A 15 -0.58 -16.03 7.90
CA ARG A 15 -1.32 -17.03 7.11
C ARG A 15 -0.35 -18.09 6.54
N PRO A 16 -0.77 -19.36 6.43
CA PRO A 16 0.08 -20.41 5.88
C PRO A 16 0.54 -20.06 4.45
N PHE A 17 1.77 -20.42 4.10
CA PHE A 17 2.36 -20.14 2.77
C PHE A 17 1.73 -21.00 1.66
N THR A 18 0.47 -20.72 1.32
CA THR A 18 -0.20 -21.27 0.14
C THR A 18 -0.06 -20.29 -1.03
N LYS A 19 -0.17 -20.76 -2.28
CA LYS A 19 -0.10 -19.90 -3.48
C LYS A 19 -1.07 -18.73 -3.41
N GLU A 20 -2.27 -18.97 -2.88
CA GLU A 20 -3.29 -17.93 -2.68
C GLU A 20 -2.89 -16.93 -1.59
N ASN A 21 -2.34 -17.36 -0.46
CA ASN A 21 -1.90 -16.44 0.59
C ASN A 21 -0.66 -15.65 0.15
N ILE A 22 0.23 -16.23 -0.64
CA ILE A 22 1.38 -15.51 -1.21
C ILE A 22 0.89 -14.39 -2.12
N LEU A 23 -0.03 -14.70 -3.04
CA LEU A 23 -0.57 -13.70 -3.97
C LEU A 23 -1.46 -12.66 -3.27
N TYR A 24 -2.35 -13.07 -2.37
CA TYR A 24 -3.43 -12.19 -1.90
C TYR A 24 -3.23 -11.67 -0.46
N TYR A 25 -2.22 -12.15 0.26
CA TYR A 25 -1.90 -11.67 1.61
C TYR A 25 -0.49 -11.06 1.65
N TYR A 26 0.54 -11.82 1.27
CA TYR A 26 1.93 -11.37 1.36
C TYR A 26 2.31 -10.32 0.30
N PHE A 27 1.79 -10.45 -0.93
CA PHE A 27 2.11 -9.51 -2.00
C PHE A 27 1.46 -8.13 -1.80
N PRO A 28 0.17 -8.00 -1.39
CA PRO A 28 -0.40 -6.74 -0.93
C PRO A 28 0.35 -6.12 0.26
N LEU A 29 0.80 -6.95 1.21
CA LEU A 29 1.59 -6.47 2.35
C LEU A 29 2.95 -5.89 1.89
N LYS A 30 3.62 -6.55 0.95
CA LYS A 30 4.81 -6.00 0.28
C LYS A 30 4.48 -4.69 -0.44
N GLY A 31 3.33 -4.60 -1.10
CA GLY A 31 2.83 -3.38 -1.72
C GLY A 31 2.65 -2.24 -0.72
N MET A 32 2.10 -2.50 0.46
CA MET A 32 1.97 -1.51 1.54
C MET A 32 3.33 -1.05 2.08
N LEU A 33 4.30 -1.97 2.21
CA LEU A 33 5.67 -1.60 2.58
C LEU A 33 6.31 -0.71 1.51
N SER A 34 6.12 -1.04 0.22
CA SER A 34 6.57 -0.20 -0.89
C SER A 34 5.88 1.17 -0.90
N TYR A 35 4.59 1.23 -0.55
CA TYR A 35 3.83 2.47 -0.44
C TYR A 35 4.34 3.36 0.70
N ALA A 36 4.63 2.78 1.87
CA ALA A 36 5.23 3.49 2.98
C ALA A 36 6.61 4.03 2.60
N ALA A 37 7.45 3.21 1.97
CA ALA A 37 8.75 3.65 1.46
C ALA A 37 8.63 4.75 0.40
N LEU A 38 7.62 4.69 -0.47
CA LEU A 38 7.33 5.72 -1.47
C LEU A 38 6.95 7.04 -0.80
N SER A 39 6.16 7.02 0.27
CA SER A 39 5.80 8.22 1.05
C SER A 39 7.03 8.93 1.61
N VAL A 40 7.97 8.17 2.17
CA VAL A 40 9.21 8.69 2.73
C VAL A 40 10.11 9.24 1.62
N ASN A 41 10.19 8.55 0.48
CA ASN A 41 10.99 8.99 -0.65
C ASN A 41 10.48 10.31 -1.25
N VAL A 42 9.16 10.45 -1.45
CA VAL A 42 8.56 11.70 -1.95
C VAL A 42 8.73 12.86 -0.96
N MET A 43 8.61 12.60 0.34
CA MET A 43 8.77 13.61 1.39
C MET A 43 10.23 14.00 1.66
N ASN A 44 11.14 13.04 1.57
CA ASN A 44 12.55 13.19 1.91
C ASN A 44 13.44 12.54 0.84
N PRO A 45 13.69 13.25 -0.28
CA PRO A 45 14.48 12.70 -1.39
C PRO A 45 15.94 12.41 -1.00
N SER A 46 16.44 13.01 0.09
CA SER A 46 17.80 12.77 0.59
C SER A 46 18.01 11.32 1.07
N ILE A 47 16.95 10.61 1.47
CA ILE A 47 17.04 9.20 1.89
C ILE A 47 17.24 8.30 0.66
N ALA A 48 16.51 8.53 -0.43
CA ALA A 48 16.64 7.73 -1.64
C ALA A 48 18.00 7.89 -2.32
N ILE A 49 18.52 9.12 -2.36
CA ILE A 49 19.85 9.41 -2.90
C ILE A 49 20.95 8.71 -2.09
N LYS A 50 20.81 8.64 -0.76
CA LYS A 50 21.78 7.95 0.12
C LYS A 50 21.71 6.43 0.01
N LEU A 51 20.52 5.86 -0.21
CA LEU A 51 20.35 4.41 -0.21
C LEU A 51 20.74 3.79 -1.57
N LEU A 52 20.40 4.42 -2.69
CA LEU A 52 20.64 3.90 -4.04
C LEU A 52 20.86 5.05 -5.06
N PRO A 53 22.09 5.59 -5.18
CA PRO A 53 22.39 6.80 -5.96
C PRO A 53 22.25 6.67 -7.49
N LYS A 54 21.94 5.49 -8.04
CA LYS A 54 21.97 5.21 -9.50
C LYS A 54 20.70 4.56 -10.08
N ARG A 55 19.60 4.45 -9.32
CA ARG A 55 18.35 3.83 -9.80
C ARG A 55 17.14 4.72 -9.53
N ASP A 56 16.16 4.67 -10.43
CA ASP A 56 14.83 5.28 -10.22
C ASP A 56 14.03 4.51 -9.15
N VAL A 57 14.46 4.63 -7.89
CA VAL A 57 13.84 3.98 -6.73
C VAL A 57 12.36 4.33 -6.64
N THR A 58 11.99 5.57 -6.97
CA THR A 58 10.61 6.03 -6.97
C THR A 58 9.75 5.24 -7.96
N ASN A 59 10.20 5.08 -9.20
CA ASN A 59 9.44 4.33 -10.22
C ASN A 59 9.32 2.86 -9.83
N PHE A 60 10.37 2.27 -9.27
CA PHE A 60 10.34 0.89 -8.79
C PHE A 60 9.35 0.70 -7.63
N LEU A 61 9.37 1.59 -6.64
CA LEU A 61 8.44 1.58 -5.50
C LEU A 61 6.99 1.82 -5.95
N LEU A 62 6.80 2.70 -6.93
CA LEU A 62 5.49 3.02 -7.48
C LEU A 62 4.91 1.82 -8.24
N ILE A 63 5.70 1.16 -9.09
CA ILE A 63 5.28 -0.07 -9.79
C ILE A 63 4.91 -1.16 -8.78
N HIS A 64 5.74 -1.39 -7.76
CA HIS A 64 5.43 -2.39 -6.73
C HIS A 64 4.18 -2.06 -5.93
N THR A 65 3.97 -0.79 -5.61
CA THR A 65 2.75 -0.30 -4.95
C THR A 65 1.54 -0.59 -5.83
N VAL A 66 1.56 -0.16 -7.09
CA VAL A 66 0.44 -0.34 -8.03
C VAL A 66 0.12 -1.81 -8.22
N LEU A 67 1.14 -2.68 -8.37
CA LEU A 67 0.92 -4.12 -8.49
C LEU A 67 0.31 -4.71 -7.21
N GLY A 68 0.82 -4.31 -6.04
CA GLY A 68 0.32 -4.77 -4.74
C GLY A 68 -1.13 -4.36 -4.49
N THR A 69 -1.46 -3.09 -4.73
CA THR A 69 -2.83 -2.58 -4.61
C THR A 69 -3.74 -3.16 -5.67
N THR A 70 -3.25 -3.41 -6.89
CA THR A 70 -4.07 -4.00 -7.97
C THR A 70 -4.50 -5.39 -7.56
N LEU A 71 -3.56 -6.18 -7.05
CA LEU A 71 -3.84 -7.54 -6.61
C LEU A 71 -4.74 -7.56 -5.38
N PHE A 72 -4.57 -6.60 -4.47
CA PHE A 72 -5.46 -6.39 -3.33
C PHE A 72 -6.89 -6.08 -3.78
N MET A 73 -7.08 -5.04 -4.59
CA MET A 73 -8.39 -4.63 -5.13
C MET A 73 -9.04 -5.75 -5.92
N TYR A 74 -8.26 -6.43 -6.79
CA TYR A 74 -8.74 -7.55 -7.58
C TYR A 74 -9.31 -8.65 -6.70
N SER A 75 -8.70 -8.96 -5.56
CA SER A 75 -9.15 -10.02 -4.65
C SER A 75 -10.45 -9.71 -3.89
N ARG A 76 -10.91 -8.45 -3.88
CA ARG A 76 -12.04 -8.02 -3.03
C ARG A 76 -13.39 -8.64 -3.47
N PRO A 77 -14.25 -9.04 -2.52
CA PRO A 77 -15.58 -9.62 -2.77
C PRO A 77 -16.48 -8.84 -3.73
N HIS A 78 -16.54 -7.51 -3.64
CA HIS A 78 -17.43 -6.64 -4.41
C HIS A 78 -17.14 -6.68 -5.90
N LEU A 79 -15.90 -6.99 -6.30
CA LEU A 79 -15.53 -7.14 -7.70
C LEU A 79 -15.67 -8.58 -8.22
N LYS A 80 -16.01 -9.57 -7.38
CA LYS A 80 -16.15 -10.97 -7.82
C LYS A 80 -17.34 -11.20 -8.74
N ALA A 81 -18.37 -10.37 -8.67
CA ALA A 81 -19.55 -10.43 -9.56
C ALA A 81 -19.26 -9.85 -10.96
N VAL A 82 -18.13 -9.15 -11.13
CA VAL A 82 -17.76 -8.48 -12.38
C VAL A 82 -16.98 -9.46 -13.28
N PRO A 83 -17.20 -9.45 -14.61
CA PRO A 83 -16.40 -10.24 -15.55
C PRO A 83 -14.90 -9.98 -15.40
N THR A 84 -14.07 -11.03 -15.51
CA THR A 84 -12.62 -11.01 -15.24
C THR A 84 -11.87 -9.86 -15.91
N ASN A 85 -12.17 -9.56 -17.18
CA ASN A 85 -11.52 -8.47 -17.92
C ASN A 85 -11.82 -7.09 -17.30
N LYS A 86 -13.09 -6.85 -16.94
CA LYS A 86 -13.53 -5.60 -16.30
C LYS A 86 -13.02 -5.50 -14.87
N ARG A 87 -13.00 -6.62 -14.14
CA ARG A 87 -12.44 -6.73 -12.79
C ARG A 87 -10.97 -6.33 -12.77
N ALA A 88 -10.17 -6.84 -13.70
CA ALA A 88 -8.76 -6.47 -13.85
C ALA A 88 -8.62 -4.97 -14.18
N ALA A 89 -9.36 -4.47 -15.18
CA ALA A 89 -9.31 -3.07 -15.57
C ALA A 89 -9.67 -2.10 -14.42
N TYR A 90 -10.73 -2.39 -13.66
CA TYR A 90 -11.13 -1.58 -12.50
C TYR A 90 -10.10 -1.61 -11.38
N SER A 91 -9.51 -2.77 -11.11
CA SER A 91 -8.48 -2.93 -10.07
C SER A 91 -7.19 -2.18 -10.43
N ILE A 92 -6.77 -2.24 -11.70
CA ILE A 92 -5.61 -1.51 -12.21
C ILE A 92 -5.88 -0.01 -12.15
N CYS A 93 -7.03 0.44 -12.67
CA CYS A 93 -7.40 1.85 -12.66
C CYS A 93 -7.46 2.42 -11.24
N GLY A 94 -8.15 1.74 -10.32
CA GLY A 94 -8.22 2.16 -8.91
C GLY A 94 -6.86 2.22 -8.23
N SER A 95 -5.96 1.29 -8.57
CA SER A 95 -4.60 1.25 -8.03
C SER A 95 -3.72 2.39 -8.54
N VAL A 96 -3.83 2.72 -9.82
CA VAL A 96 -3.15 3.87 -10.42
C VAL A 96 -3.67 5.17 -9.79
N LEU A 97 -4.99 5.34 -9.70
CA LEU A 97 -5.61 6.50 -9.07
C LEU A 97 -5.16 6.68 -7.62
N PHE A 98 -5.18 5.60 -6.83
CA PHE A 98 -4.73 5.62 -5.44
C PHE A 98 -3.24 5.98 -5.32
N SER A 99 -2.38 5.33 -6.11
CA SER A 99 -0.93 5.51 -6.02
C SER A 99 -0.51 6.90 -6.48
N PHE A 100 -0.97 7.35 -7.64
CA PHE A 100 -0.64 8.68 -8.16
C PHE A 100 -1.33 9.79 -7.36
N GLY A 101 -2.56 9.58 -6.89
CA GLY A 101 -3.25 10.53 -6.00
C GLY A 101 -2.49 10.74 -4.69
N SER A 102 -1.93 9.66 -4.11
CA SER A 102 -1.08 9.74 -2.92
C SER A 102 0.19 10.55 -3.17
N VAL A 103 0.87 10.30 -4.30
CA VAL A 103 2.07 11.07 -4.68
C VAL A 103 1.75 12.56 -4.85
N LEU A 104 0.59 12.90 -5.44
CA LEU A 104 0.17 14.29 -5.58
C LEU A 104 -0.09 14.97 -4.23
N VAL A 105 -0.83 14.31 -3.33
CA VAL A 105 -1.06 14.81 -1.96
C VAL A 105 0.27 15.02 -1.24
N TRP A 106 1.20 14.09 -1.38
CA TRP A 106 2.52 14.18 -0.80
C TRP A 106 3.34 15.33 -1.38
N ALA A 107 3.28 15.58 -2.69
CA ALA A 107 3.93 16.73 -3.30
C ALA A 107 3.41 18.06 -2.74
N ILE A 108 2.08 18.17 -2.52
CA ILE A 108 1.44 19.35 -1.93
C ILE A 108 1.84 19.54 -0.47
N ILE A 109 1.79 18.49 0.34
CA ILE A 109 2.25 18.56 1.74
C ILE A 109 3.72 18.97 1.77
N ARG A 110 4.55 18.38 0.90
CA ARG A 110 5.98 18.67 0.86
C ARG A 110 6.28 20.14 0.51
N SER A 111 5.50 20.75 -0.39
CA SER A 111 5.65 22.16 -0.74
C SER A 111 5.21 23.12 0.37
N ALA A 112 4.28 22.70 1.23
CA ALA A 112 3.81 23.46 2.39
C ALA A 112 4.70 23.29 3.63
N VAL A 113 5.44 22.19 3.75
CA VAL A 113 6.25 21.88 4.95
C VAL A 113 7.61 22.60 4.91
N PRO A 114 8.01 23.30 6.00
CA PRO A 114 9.32 23.95 6.09
C PRO A 114 10.49 22.95 5.97
N ARG A 115 11.75 23.43 5.90
CA ARG A 115 12.98 22.62 5.70
C ARG A 115 13.33 21.62 6.83
N ASN A 116 12.35 21.06 7.53
CA ASN A 116 12.50 19.98 8.49
C ASN A 116 12.19 18.61 7.83
N GLN A 117 13.25 17.83 7.59
CA GLN A 117 13.16 16.51 6.97
C GLN A 117 12.42 15.49 7.84
N GLY A 118 12.55 15.56 9.17
CA GLY A 118 11.86 14.64 10.08
C GLY A 118 10.36 14.88 10.09
N LEU A 119 9.93 16.15 10.13
CA LEU A 119 8.52 16.53 10.06
C LEU A 119 7.89 16.07 8.73
N ALA A 120 8.60 16.26 7.60
CA ALA A 120 8.13 15.80 6.30
C ALA A 120 7.93 14.27 6.26
N THR A 121 8.86 13.49 6.83
CA THR A 121 8.72 12.02 6.90
C THR A 121 7.54 11.59 7.77
N VAL A 122 7.35 12.20 8.94
CA VAL A 122 6.20 11.90 9.81
C VAL A 122 4.88 12.25 9.12
N LEU A 123 4.81 13.38 8.42
CA LEU A 123 3.63 13.78 7.65
C LEU A 123 3.38 12.87 6.45
N GLY A 124 4.42 12.41 5.76
CA GLY A 124 4.30 11.41 4.69
C GLY A 124 3.72 10.09 5.17
N LEU A 125 4.29 9.55 6.25
CA LEU A 125 3.84 8.28 6.82
C LEU A 125 2.42 8.39 7.39
N SER A 126 2.12 9.46 8.15
CA SER A 126 0.78 9.65 8.74
C SER A 126 -0.29 9.88 7.66
N SER A 127 -0.03 10.73 6.67
CA SER A 127 -0.96 10.93 5.55
C SER A 127 -1.11 9.66 4.70
N GLY A 128 -0.02 8.94 4.44
CA GLY A 128 -0.06 7.66 3.73
C GLY A 128 -0.90 6.62 4.47
N LEU A 129 -0.69 6.44 5.78
CA LEU A 129 -1.50 5.54 6.61
C LEU A 129 -2.98 5.93 6.61
N LEU A 130 -3.27 7.24 6.71
CA LEU A 130 -4.64 7.74 6.67
C LEU A 130 -5.30 7.42 5.32
N MET A 131 -4.62 7.71 4.21
CA MET A 131 -5.14 7.41 2.86
C MET A 131 -5.34 5.91 2.64
N ALA A 132 -4.40 5.07 3.09
CA ALA A 132 -4.52 3.63 3.01
C ALA A 132 -5.69 3.10 3.85
N LYS A 133 -5.88 3.65 5.06
CA LYS A 133 -7.00 3.30 5.93
C LYS A 133 -8.34 3.70 5.31
N LEU A 134 -8.48 4.94 4.85
CA LEU A 134 -9.70 5.41 4.20
C LEU A 134 -10.03 4.60 2.94
N GLY A 135 -9.01 4.26 2.14
CA GLY A 135 -9.17 3.39 0.98
C GLY A 135 -9.62 1.97 1.37
N TYR A 136 -9.06 1.42 2.44
CA TYR A 136 -9.48 0.12 2.99
C TYR A 136 -10.93 0.17 3.48
N ASP A 137 -11.28 1.12 4.33
CA ASP A 137 -12.62 1.27 4.92
C ASP A 137 -13.68 1.47 3.81
N TYR A 138 -13.36 2.26 2.78
CA TYR A 138 -14.22 2.42 1.60
C TYR A 138 -14.48 1.09 0.86
N MET A 139 -13.43 0.31 0.61
CA MET A 139 -13.57 -1.00 -0.04
C MET A 139 -14.32 -1.98 0.86
N ASP A 140 -14.08 -1.94 2.17
CA ASP A 140 -14.73 -2.83 3.14
C ASP A 140 -16.23 -2.56 3.25
N ASN A 141 -16.61 -1.29 3.27
CA ASN A 141 -18.01 -0.90 3.18
C ASN A 141 -18.66 -1.44 1.89
N ASN A 142 -17.98 -1.31 0.73
CA ASN A 142 -18.50 -1.84 -0.53
C ASN A 142 -18.62 -3.36 -0.54
N ASP A 143 -17.69 -4.07 0.12
CA ASP A 143 -17.78 -5.51 0.28
C ASP A 143 -18.95 -5.93 1.16
N SER A 144 -19.20 -5.21 2.25
CA SER A 144 -20.36 -5.47 3.12
C SER A 144 -21.68 -5.33 2.35
N LEU A 145 -21.81 -4.31 1.51
CA LEU A 145 -22.98 -4.08 0.65
C LEU A 145 -23.13 -5.17 -0.42
N ALA A 146 -22.02 -5.62 -1.01
CA ALA A 146 -22.03 -6.68 -2.01
C ALA A 146 -22.44 -8.04 -1.42
N VAL A 147 -22.06 -8.32 -0.16
CA VAL A 147 -22.48 -9.52 0.57
C VAL A 147 -23.95 -9.42 0.96
N ALA A 148 -24.40 -8.26 1.46
CA ALA A 148 -25.79 -8.04 1.85
C ALA A 148 -26.77 -8.22 0.68
N ARG A 149 -26.40 -7.80 -0.55
CA ARG A 149 -27.22 -8.02 -1.76
C ARG A 149 -27.37 -9.48 -2.19
N LYS A 150 -26.54 -10.38 -1.67
CA LYS A 150 -26.54 -11.80 -2.03
C LYS A 150 -27.44 -12.64 -1.11
N ASN A 151 -27.85 -12.09 0.03
CA ASN A 151 -28.80 -12.69 0.97
C ASN A 151 -30.20 -12.11 0.75
#